data_AF-A0A7Z0J8S2-F1
#
_entry.id   AF-A0A7Z0J8S2-F1
#
_cell.length_a   1.000
_cell.length_b   1.000
_cell.length_c   1.000
_cell.angle_alpha   90.00
_cell.angle_beta   90.00
_cell.angle_gamma   90.00
#
_symmetry.space_group_name_H-M   'P 1'
#
loop_
_entity.id
_entity.type
_entity.pdbx_description
1 polymer ?
#
loop_
_entity_poly.entity_id
_entity_poly.type
_entity_poly.pdbx_seq_one_letter_code
_entity_poly.pdbx_strand_id
1 'polypeptide(L)'
;MASGAKELANGAKTYFANTVAPAAMGAAQTVSQRSGQAPGAVHWTIWSRFALPVLAFIGIISLFMPLASASYMGRSRSINYFSEDAPPGEGAVMLIAFLLVIGFSVASLVTGRKWALITAGVLAILVGLVGMLNGFGTAAAINGERYGSVGAGAIFLGLMGLGLIVSAIITFLPQKGLTAQQY
;
A
#
# COMPACT_ATOMS: atom_id res chain seq x y z
N MET A 1 -57.00 -26.71 26.97
CA MET A 1 -55.80 -26.56 26.11
C MET A 1 -54.98 -25.28 26.38
N ALA A 2 -55.37 -24.38 27.28
CA ALA A 2 -54.65 -23.11 27.54
C ALA A 2 -53.41 -23.23 28.46
N SER A 3 -53.24 -24.36 29.18
CA SER A 3 -52.15 -24.55 30.14
C SER A 3 -50.80 -24.83 29.46
N GLY A 4 -50.77 -25.69 28.45
CA GLY A 4 -49.54 -26.04 27.74
C GLY A 4 -48.93 -24.89 26.92
N ALA A 5 -49.77 -23.97 26.41
CA ALA A 5 -49.28 -22.78 25.72
C ALA A 5 -48.58 -21.78 26.67
N LYS A 6 -49.04 -21.68 27.92
CA LYS A 6 -48.40 -20.84 28.95
C LYS A 6 -47.08 -21.45 29.44
N GLU A 7 -47.00 -22.78 29.55
CA GLU A 7 -45.74 -23.47 29.87
C GLU A 7 -44.71 -23.34 28.75
N LEU A 8 -45.12 -23.46 27.49
CA LEU A 8 -44.24 -23.23 26.34
C LEU A 8 -43.74 -21.78 26.26
N ALA A 9 -44.61 -20.80 26.52
CA ALA A 9 -44.21 -19.39 26.55
C ALA A 9 -43.23 -19.08 27.69
N ASN A 10 -43.44 -19.67 28.87
CA ASN A 10 -42.53 -19.54 30.00
C ASN A 10 -41.20 -20.25 29.75
N GLY A 11 -41.20 -21.45 29.15
CA GLY A 11 -39.99 -22.18 28.77
C GLY A 11 -39.15 -21.44 27.72
N ALA A 12 -39.80 -20.87 26.70
CA ALA A 12 -39.15 -20.02 25.73
C ALA A 12 -38.53 -18.78 26.39
N LYS A 13 -39.27 -18.09 27.27
CA LYS A 13 -38.77 -16.90 27.99
C LYS A 13 -37.54 -17.23 28.84
N THR A 14 -37.54 -18.39 29.50
CA THR A 14 -36.39 -18.87 30.29
C THR A 14 -35.19 -19.23 29.41
N TYR A 15 -35.41 -19.85 28.24
CA TYR A 15 -34.35 -20.17 27.28
C TYR A 15 -33.74 -18.90 26.66
N PHE A 16 -34.56 -17.92 26.30
CA PHE A 16 -34.07 -16.63 25.82
C PHE A 16 -33.27 -15.88 26.90
N ALA A 17 -33.74 -15.88 28.15
CA ALA A 17 -33.05 -15.21 29.24
C ALA A 17 -31.73 -15.88 29.64
N ASN A 18 -31.67 -17.21 29.63
CA ASN A 18 -30.51 -17.96 30.16
C ASN A 18 -29.52 -18.41 29.07
N THR A 19 -29.93 -18.51 27.82
CA THR A 19 -29.09 -19.03 26.73
C THR A 19 -28.80 -17.97 25.67
N VAL A 20 -29.84 -17.29 25.18
CA VAL A 20 -29.69 -16.37 24.05
C VAL A 20 -29.17 -15.00 24.51
N ALA A 21 -29.71 -14.43 25.59
CA ALA A 21 -29.29 -13.13 26.10
C ALA A 21 -27.81 -13.12 26.52
N PRO A 22 -27.27 -14.13 27.23
CA PRO A 22 -25.85 -14.17 27.57
C PRO A 22 -24.94 -14.40 26.36
N ALA A 23 -25.36 -15.24 25.40
CA ALA A 23 -24.61 -15.48 24.17
C ALA A 23 -24.61 -14.26 23.24
N ALA A 24 -25.73 -13.54 23.15
CA ALA A 24 -25.85 -12.29 22.41
C ALA A 24 -25.08 -11.15 23.11
N MET A 25 -25.08 -11.08 24.44
CA MET A 25 -24.23 -10.14 25.17
C MET A 25 -22.76 -10.48 25.06
N GLY A 26 -22.36 -11.75 25.06
CA GLY A 26 -20.98 -12.17 24.82
C GLY A 26 -20.54 -11.86 23.40
N ALA A 27 -21.38 -12.11 22.39
CA ALA A 27 -21.11 -11.75 21.00
C ALA A 27 -21.11 -10.23 20.79
N ALA A 28 -22.05 -9.50 21.40
CA ALA A 28 -22.11 -8.05 21.37
C ALA A 28 -20.95 -7.42 22.14
N GLN A 29 -20.48 -8.00 23.25
CA GLN A 29 -19.27 -7.58 23.95
C GLN A 29 -18.02 -7.93 23.14
N THR A 30 -17.96 -9.07 22.46
CA THR A 30 -16.84 -9.41 21.56
C THR A 30 -16.80 -8.45 20.36
N VAL A 31 -17.96 -8.09 19.81
CA VAL A 31 -18.09 -7.10 18.73
C VAL A 31 -17.82 -5.69 19.26
N SER A 32 -18.32 -5.31 20.43
CA SER A 32 -18.08 -4.01 21.10
C SER A 32 -16.66 -3.88 21.63
N GLN A 33 -15.95 -4.97 21.92
CA GLN A 33 -14.53 -4.97 22.24
C GLN A 33 -13.69 -4.91 20.96
N ARG A 34 -14.15 -5.50 19.85
CA ARG A 34 -13.57 -5.29 18.52
C ARG A 34 -13.85 -3.90 17.94
N SER A 35 -14.97 -3.27 18.30
CA SER A 35 -15.38 -1.94 17.83
C SER A 35 -15.17 -0.81 18.84
N GLY A 36 -14.81 -1.14 20.08
CA GLY A 36 -14.40 -0.22 21.14
C GLY A 36 -12.95 0.22 21.03
N GLN A 37 -12.21 -0.26 20.03
CA GLN A 37 -10.97 0.31 19.57
C GLN A 37 -11.29 1.64 18.84
N ALA A 38 -11.37 2.73 19.60
CA ALA A 38 -11.42 4.15 19.20
C ALA A 38 -11.88 4.47 17.75
N PRO A 39 -12.98 5.23 17.55
CA PRO A 39 -13.35 5.72 16.22
C PRO A 39 -12.27 6.70 15.71
N GLY A 40 -11.30 6.19 14.94
CA GLY A 40 -10.32 7.03 14.26
C GLY A 40 -8.95 6.40 13.91
N ALA A 41 -8.55 5.25 14.47
CA ALA A 41 -7.13 4.86 14.42
C ALA A 41 -6.72 3.71 13.49
N VAL A 42 -7.61 2.97 12.82
CA VAL A 42 -7.22 1.69 12.18
C VAL A 42 -7.79 1.46 10.77
N HIS A 43 -7.55 2.40 9.83
CA HIS A 43 -7.72 2.08 8.41
C HIS A 43 -6.42 2.22 7.59
N TRP A 44 -5.52 3.13 7.99
CA TRP A 44 -4.28 3.41 7.26
C TRP A 44 -3.38 2.20 7.02
N THR A 45 -3.32 1.24 7.95
CA THR A 45 -2.46 0.04 7.81
C THR A 45 -2.99 -1.00 6.84
N ILE A 46 -4.30 -0.99 6.54
CA ILE A 46 -4.89 -1.85 5.51
C ILE A 46 -4.62 -1.21 4.15
N TRP A 47 -4.83 0.10 4.03
CA TRP A 47 -4.55 0.85 2.80
C TRP A 47 -3.06 0.84 2.43
N SER A 48 -2.14 0.88 3.39
CA SER A 48 -0.70 0.81 3.11
C SER A 48 -0.26 -0.51 2.47
N ARG A 49 -0.95 -1.62 2.77
CA ARG A 49 -0.66 -2.92 2.15
C ARG A 49 -1.09 -2.99 0.69
N PHE A 50 -2.17 -2.29 0.33
CA PHE A 50 -2.61 -2.13 -1.05
C PHE A 50 -1.84 -1.04 -1.81
N ALA A 51 -1.24 -0.09 -1.09
CA ALA A 51 -0.47 0.98 -1.71
C ALA A 51 0.78 0.45 -2.43
N LEU A 52 1.49 -0.55 -1.89
CA LEU A 52 2.70 -1.09 -2.52
C LEU A 52 2.51 -1.54 -3.98
N PRO A 53 1.57 -2.44 -4.32
CA PRO A 53 1.38 -2.87 -5.70
C PRO A 53 0.86 -1.75 -6.60
N VAL A 54 0.02 -0.84 -6.08
CA VAL A 54 -0.51 0.30 -6.85
C VAL A 54 0.58 1.31 -7.18
N LEU A 55 1.41 1.68 -6.21
CA LEU A 55 2.53 2.60 -6.38
C LEU A 55 3.58 2.02 -7.33
N ALA A 56 3.89 0.72 -7.20
CA ALA A 56 4.79 0.04 -8.12
C ALA A 56 4.23 0.00 -9.56
N PHE A 57 2.92 -0.22 -9.72
CA PHE A 57 2.27 -0.17 -11.03
C PHE A 57 2.32 1.22 -11.66
N ILE A 58 2.04 2.28 -10.90
CA ILE A 58 2.20 3.66 -11.38
C ILE A 58 3.68 3.95 -11.70
N GLY A 59 4.61 3.42 -10.92
CA GLY A 59 6.05 3.48 -11.19
C GLY A 59 6.41 2.88 -12.56
N ILE A 60 5.81 1.74 -12.92
CA ILE A 60 5.97 1.13 -14.26
C ILE A 60 5.47 2.07 -15.35
N ILE A 61 4.28 2.66 -15.20
CA ILE A 61 3.75 3.62 -16.18
C ILE A 61 4.74 4.78 -16.37
N SER A 62 5.32 5.26 -15.27
CA SER A 62 6.31 6.33 -15.28
C SER A 62 7.56 6.01 -16.10
N LEU A 63 7.96 4.74 -16.22
CA LEU A 63 9.13 4.35 -17.02
C LEU A 63 8.93 4.59 -18.53
N PHE A 64 7.69 4.56 -18.99
CA PHE A 64 7.34 4.81 -20.39
C PHE A 64 7.09 6.29 -20.68
N MET A 65 6.90 7.10 -19.64
CA MET A 65 6.68 8.53 -19.77
C MET A 65 7.99 9.29 -20.10
N PRO A 66 7.90 10.47 -20.71
CA PRO A 66 9.06 11.33 -20.94
C PRO A 66 9.77 11.68 -19.63
N LEU A 67 11.07 11.41 -19.55
CA LEU A 67 11.97 11.83 -18.47
C LEU A 67 12.55 13.21 -18.71
N ALA A 68 12.87 13.46 -19.97
CA ALA A 68 13.42 14.71 -20.46
C ALA A 68 12.76 15.02 -21.79
N SER A 69 12.51 16.30 -22.03
CA SER A 69 12.21 16.80 -23.37
C SER A 69 13.25 17.86 -23.72
N ALA A 70 14.01 17.64 -24.77
CA ALA A 70 14.89 18.64 -25.35
C ALA A 70 14.17 19.28 -26.53
N SER A 71 14.09 20.61 -26.56
CA SER A 71 13.55 21.35 -27.71
C SER A 71 14.62 22.29 -28.26
N TYR A 72 15.04 22.04 -29.49
CA TYR A 72 16.02 22.87 -30.18
C TYR A 72 15.60 23.07 -31.64
N MET A 73 15.57 24.33 -32.09
CA MET A 73 15.19 24.71 -33.47
C MET A 73 13.87 24.10 -33.95
N GLY A 74 12.83 24.08 -33.10
CA GLY A 74 11.50 23.60 -33.46
C GLY A 74 11.33 22.08 -33.55
N ARG A 75 12.38 21.30 -33.25
CA ARG A 75 12.27 19.85 -33.04
C ARG A 75 12.30 19.54 -31.55
N SER A 76 11.28 18.83 -31.08
CA SER A 76 11.19 18.34 -29.71
C SER A 76 11.41 16.83 -29.70
N ARG A 77 12.41 16.35 -28.94
CA ARG A 77 12.65 14.93 -28.71
C ARG A 77 12.44 14.63 -27.23
N SER A 78 11.56 13.67 -26.94
CA SER A 78 11.34 13.14 -25.60
C SER A 78 12.12 11.83 -25.41
N ILE A 79 12.81 11.73 -24.28
CA ILE A 79 13.62 10.57 -23.90
C ILE A 79 12.92 9.86 -22.73
N ASN A 80 12.86 8.53 -22.76
CA ASN A 80 12.34 7.70 -21.66
C ASN A 80 13.37 6.62 -21.27
N TYR A 81 13.07 5.79 -20.27
CA TYR A 81 14.03 4.78 -19.77
C TYR A 81 14.33 3.64 -20.75
N PHE A 82 13.61 3.56 -21.88
CA PHE A 82 13.81 2.56 -22.92
C PHE A 82 14.38 3.13 -24.22
N SER A 83 14.59 4.45 -24.28
CA SER A 83 15.22 5.08 -25.45
C SER A 83 16.72 4.82 -25.51
N GLU A 84 17.29 4.83 -26.71
CA GLU A 84 18.73 4.61 -26.96
C GLU A 84 19.63 5.61 -26.23
N ASP A 85 19.10 6.80 -25.93
CA ASP A 85 19.81 7.86 -25.21
C ASP A 85 19.85 7.63 -23.69
N ALA A 86 19.10 6.64 -23.16
CA ALA A 86 19.10 6.27 -21.74
C ALA A 86 20.16 5.20 -21.42
N PRO A 87 20.64 5.09 -20.18
CA PRO A 87 21.61 4.06 -19.80
C PRO A 87 21.11 2.66 -20.18
N PRO A 88 21.95 1.85 -20.86
CA PRO A 88 21.50 0.60 -21.46
C PRO A 88 21.03 -0.38 -20.39
N GLY A 89 19.79 -0.86 -20.56
CA GLY A 89 19.18 -1.86 -19.68
C GLY A 89 18.56 -1.30 -18.40
N GLU A 90 18.72 -0.01 -18.07
CA GLU A 90 18.18 0.58 -16.84
C GLU A 90 16.65 0.45 -16.76
N GLY A 91 15.95 0.77 -17.86
CA GLY A 91 14.49 0.61 -17.94
C GLY A 91 14.03 -0.83 -17.74
N ALA A 92 14.76 -1.81 -18.28
CA ALA A 92 14.43 -3.24 -18.12
C ALA A 92 14.66 -3.71 -16.68
N VAL A 93 15.77 -3.30 -16.05
CA VAL A 93 16.07 -3.62 -14.65
C VAL A 93 15.01 -3.01 -13.72
N MET A 94 14.67 -1.75 -13.93
CA MET A 94 13.63 -1.05 -13.15
C MET A 94 12.26 -1.70 -13.33
N LEU A 95 11.89 -2.08 -14.57
CA LEU A 95 10.65 -2.78 -14.85
C LEU A 95 10.56 -4.10 -14.09
N ILE A 96 11.60 -4.93 -14.17
CA ILE A 96 11.66 -6.21 -13.44
C ILE A 96 11.56 -5.96 -11.94
N ALA A 97 12.26 -4.95 -11.43
CA ALA A 97 12.25 -4.60 -10.01
C ALA A 97 10.83 -4.22 -9.53
N PHE A 98 10.10 -3.38 -10.26
CA PHE A 98 8.70 -3.06 -9.93
C PHE A 98 7.78 -4.27 -10.03
N LEU A 99 7.97 -5.15 -11.03
CA LEU A 99 7.20 -6.39 -11.15
C LEU A 99 7.44 -7.33 -9.96
N LEU A 100 8.68 -7.40 -9.44
CA LEU A 100 8.98 -8.16 -8.22
C LEU A 100 8.27 -7.55 -7.00
N VAL A 101 8.28 -6.22 -6.84
CA VAL A 101 7.52 -5.55 -5.78
C VAL A 101 6.04 -5.91 -5.87
N ILE A 102 5.42 -5.80 -7.06
CA ILE A 102 4.02 -6.18 -7.27
C ILE A 102 3.79 -7.65 -6.92
N GLY A 103 4.61 -8.57 -7.44
CA GLY A 103 4.47 -10.00 -7.23
C GLY A 103 4.53 -10.38 -5.75
N PHE A 104 5.52 -9.89 -5.02
CA PHE A 104 5.65 -10.15 -3.59
C PHE A 104 4.58 -9.43 -2.76
N SER A 105 4.20 -8.20 -3.12
CA SER A 105 3.11 -7.50 -2.44
C SER A 105 1.78 -8.24 -2.61
N VAL A 106 1.42 -8.65 -3.82
CA VAL A 106 0.21 -9.43 -4.08
C VAL A 106 0.28 -10.79 -3.38
N ALA A 107 1.42 -11.49 -3.45
CA ALA A 107 1.60 -12.75 -2.73
C ALA A 107 1.43 -12.57 -1.21
N SER A 108 1.89 -11.44 -0.64
CA SER A 108 1.70 -11.13 0.78
C SER A 108 0.24 -10.90 1.14
N LEU A 109 -0.54 -10.27 0.26
CA LEU A 109 -1.97 -10.03 0.42
C LEU A 109 -2.78 -11.34 0.32
N VAL A 110 -2.48 -12.19 -0.65
CA VAL A 110 -3.22 -13.43 -0.92
C VAL A 110 -2.88 -14.51 0.12
N THR A 111 -1.62 -14.67 0.47
CA THR A 111 -1.18 -15.77 1.35
C THR A 111 -1.20 -15.40 2.84
N GLY A 112 -1.20 -14.10 3.17
CA GLY A 112 -1.09 -13.61 4.55
C GLY A 112 0.22 -13.98 5.27
N ARG A 113 1.22 -14.52 4.54
CA ARG A 113 2.47 -15.00 5.13
C ARG A 113 3.40 -13.83 5.48
N LYS A 114 3.91 -13.83 6.72
CA LYS A 114 4.82 -12.79 7.24
C LYS A 114 6.08 -12.63 6.39
N TRP A 115 6.66 -13.74 5.89
CA TRP A 115 7.85 -13.68 5.04
C TRP A 115 7.59 -12.93 3.73
N ALA A 116 6.45 -13.15 3.08
CA ALA A 116 6.09 -12.46 1.85
C ALA A 116 5.87 -10.94 2.08
N LEU A 117 5.32 -10.57 3.25
CA LEU A 117 5.19 -9.16 3.64
C LEU A 117 6.56 -8.49 3.83
N ILE A 118 7.49 -9.18 4.52
CA ILE A 118 8.84 -8.68 4.76
C ILE A 118 9.59 -8.52 3.44
N THR A 119 9.55 -9.52 2.55
CA THR A 119 10.22 -9.42 1.25
C THR A 119 9.63 -8.30 0.40
N ALA A 120 8.29 -8.18 0.36
CA ALA A 120 7.63 -7.08 -0.35
C ALA A 120 8.06 -5.71 0.16
N GLY A 121 8.11 -5.52 1.48
CA GLY A 121 8.52 -4.24 2.06
C GLY A 121 10.01 -3.93 1.85
N VAL A 122 10.90 -4.93 1.97
CA VAL A 122 12.33 -4.74 1.68
C VAL A 122 12.54 -4.37 0.20
N LEU A 123 11.90 -5.09 -0.72
CA LEU A 123 11.95 -4.75 -2.14
C LEU A 123 11.40 -3.36 -2.40
N ALA A 124 10.26 -3.00 -1.80
CA ALA A 124 9.69 -1.67 -1.95
C ALA A 124 10.63 -0.55 -1.47
N ILE A 125 11.39 -0.76 -0.40
CA ILE A 125 12.41 0.21 0.06
C ILE A 125 13.54 0.32 -0.97
N LEU A 126 14.10 -0.81 -1.40
CA LEU A 126 15.24 -0.81 -2.34
C LEU A 126 14.85 -0.21 -3.69
N VAL A 127 13.76 -0.69 -4.27
CA VAL A 127 13.25 -0.21 -5.56
C VAL A 127 12.75 1.22 -5.44
N GLY A 128 12.11 1.57 -4.33
CA GLY A 128 11.65 2.92 -4.05
C GLY A 128 12.80 3.91 -3.97
N LEU A 129 13.92 3.52 -3.35
CA LEU A 129 15.12 4.35 -3.29
C LEU A 129 15.74 4.58 -4.67
N VAL A 130 15.89 3.52 -5.47
CA VAL A 130 16.41 3.64 -6.83
C VAL A 130 15.49 4.51 -7.69
N GLY A 131 14.17 4.30 -7.65
CA GLY A 131 13.20 5.14 -8.36
C GLY A 131 13.23 6.60 -7.92
N MET A 132 13.36 6.85 -6.61
CA MET A 132 13.48 8.20 -6.06
C MET A 132 14.75 8.91 -6.58
N LEU A 133 15.90 8.24 -6.49
CA LEU A 133 17.18 8.78 -6.90
C LEU A 133 17.23 9.01 -8.41
N ASN A 134 16.75 8.06 -9.21
CA ASN A 134 16.78 8.20 -10.66
C ASN A 134 15.77 9.27 -11.11
N GLY A 135 14.54 9.25 -10.58
CA GLY A 135 13.51 10.23 -10.93
C GLY A 135 13.92 11.67 -10.57
N PHE A 136 14.23 11.93 -9.30
CA PHE A 136 14.63 13.28 -8.87
C PHE A 136 16.04 13.66 -9.32
N GLY A 137 16.96 12.71 -9.44
CA GLY A 137 18.31 12.94 -9.95
C GLY A 137 18.29 13.36 -11.42
N THR A 138 17.52 12.67 -12.27
CA THR A 138 17.31 13.07 -13.67
C THR A 138 16.64 14.44 -13.75
N ALA A 139 15.61 14.70 -12.95
CA ALA A 139 14.95 16.00 -12.90
C ALA A 139 15.93 17.14 -12.51
N ALA A 140 16.77 16.91 -11.50
CA ALA A 140 17.76 17.87 -11.05
C ALA A 140 18.85 18.13 -12.11
N ALA A 141 19.32 17.08 -12.80
CA ALA A 141 20.32 17.20 -13.85
C ALA A 141 19.80 18.03 -15.05
N ILE A 142 18.58 17.76 -15.51
CA ILE A 142 17.98 18.45 -16.67
C ILE A 142 17.64 19.91 -16.34
N ASN A 143 17.22 20.20 -15.12
CA ASN A 143 16.92 21.58 -14.69
C ASN A 143 18.17 22.50 -14.73
N GLY A 144 19.37 21.93 -14.77
CA GLY A 144 20.62 22.66 -14.99
C GLY A 144 20.93 23.00 -16.45
N GLU A 145 20.18 22.46 -17.42
CA GLU A 145 20.44 22.65 -18.85
C GLU A 145 19.56 23.74 -19.49
N ARG A 146 20.17 24.56 -20.35
CA ARG A 146 19.53 25.77 -20.93
C ARG A 146 18.38 25.48 -21.91
N TYR A 147 18.31 24.26 -22.45
CA TYR A 147 17.32 23.85 -23.47
C TYR A 147 16.60 22.52 -23.11
N GLY A 148 16.79 22.04 -21.88
CA GLY A 148 16.18 20.82 -21.37
C GLY A 148 14.97 21.14 -20.48
N SER A 149 13.87 20.41 -20.68
CA SER A 149 12.69 20.46 -19.81
C SER A 149 12.52 19.12 -19.10
N VAL A 150 12.30 19.18 -17.78
CA VAL A 150 12.04 18.00 -16.97
C VAL A 150 10.72 17.37 -17.42
N GLY A 151 10.79 16.09 -17.80
CA GLY A 151 9.63 15.32 -18.19
C GLY A 151 8.84 14.81 -16.98
N ALA A 152 7.52 14.68 -17.14
CA ALA A 152 6.63 14.22 -16.07
C ALA A 152 7.01 12.82 -15.54
N GLY A 153 7.58 11.96 -16.38
CA GLY A 153 8.02 10.62 -15.99
C GLY A 153 9.13 10.62 -14.94
N ALA A 154 10.02 11.62 -14.94
CA ALA A 154 11.06 11.74 -13.93
C ALA A 154 10.46 12.11 -12.56
N ILE A 155 9.52 13.06 -12.55
CA ILE A 155 8.84 13.51 -11.33
C ILE A 155 7.94 12.40 -10.76
N PHE A 156 7.15 11.74 -11.60
CA PHE A 156 6.30 10.63 -11.17
C PHE A 156 7.13 9.47 -10.62
N LEU A 157 8.25 9.12 -11.26
CA LEU A 157 9.12 8.06 -10.76
C LEU A 157 9.69 8.42 -9.39
N GLY A 158 10.12 9.68 -9.22
CA GLY A 158 10.61 10.21 -7.95
C GLY A 158 9.57 10.08 -6.82
N LEU A 159 8.34 10.54 -7.09
CA LEU A 159 7.23 10.49 -6.14
C LEU A 159 6.75 9.08 -5.82
N MET A 160 6.68 8.19 -6.82
CA MET A 160 6.31 6.78 -6.60
C MET A 160 7.40 6.06 -5.80
N GLY A 161 8.67 6.36 -6.07
CA GLY A 161 9.78 5.83 -5.29
C GLY A 161 9.70 6.24 -3.81
N LEU A 162 9.48 7.52 -3.55
CA LEU A 162 9.25 8.03 -2.19
C LEU A 162 8.01 7.38 -1.54
N GLY A 163 6.91 7.26 -2.28
CA GLY A 163 5.69 6.62 -1.83
C GLY A 163 5.90 5.17 -1.42
N LEU A 164 6.68 4.40 -2.19
CA LEU A 164 7.02 3.01 -1.87
C LEU A 164 7.80 2.90 -0.57
N ILE A 165 8.79 3.78 -0.35
CA ILE A 165 9.56 3.81 0.89
C ILE A 165 8.64 4.12 2.08
N VAL A 166 7.83 5.17 1.99
CA VAL A 166 6.90 5.59 3.05
C VAL A 166 5.91 4.46 3.36
N SER A 167 5.32 3.86 2.33
CA SER A 167 4.36 2.77 2.48
C SER A 167 4.99 1.53 3.10
N ALA A 168 6.23 1.20 2.74
CA ALA A 168 6.97 0.08 3.32
C ALA A 168 7.29 0.34 4.80
N ILE A 169 7.73 1.55 5.15
CA ILE A 169 7.97 1.95 6.55
C ILE A 169 6.69 1.81 7.37
N ILE A 170 5.57 2.36 6.88
CA ILE A 170 4.27 2.26 7.57
C ILE A 170 3.85 0.79 7.75
N THR A 171 4.14 -0.06 6.76
CA THR A 171 3.83 -1.49 6.83
C THR A 171 4.65 -2.22 7.90
N PHE A 172 5.86 -1.74 8.22
CA PHE A 172 6.74 -2.32 9.25
C PHE A 172 6.62 -1.67 10.61
N LEU A 173 6.02 -0.48 10.73
CA LEU A 173 5.82 0.14 12.03
C LEU A 173 4.99 -0.80 12.91
N PRO A 174 5.48 -1.14 14.12
CA PRO A 174 4.70 -1.92 15.05
C PRO A 174 3.40 -1.15 15.31
N GLN A 175 2.27 -1.78 15.03
CA GLN A 175 0.98 -1.31 15.51
C GLN A 175 1.10 -1.33 17.03
N LYS A 176 1.43 -0.17 17.63
CA LYS A 176 1.38 -0.02 19.08
C LYS A 176 -0.07 -0.28 19.44
N GLY A 177 -0.34 -1.52 19.85
CA GLY A 177 -1.46 -1.80 20.71
C GLY A 177 -1.35 -0.82 21.87
N LEU A 178 -2.47 -0.20 22.22
CA LEU A 178 -2.66 0.54 23.46
C LEU A 178 -2.56 -0.45 24.65
N THR A 179 -1.43 -1.15 24.80
CA THR A 179 -1.05 -1.86 26.02
C THR A 179 -0.47 -0.83 26.98
N ALA A 180 -1.34 -0.01 27.52
CA ALA A 180 -1.08 0.84 28.68
C ALA A 180 -2.41 1.12 29.39
N GLN A 181 -3.08 0.07 29.88
CA GLN A 181 -4.03 0.18 31.00
C GLN A 181 -4.38 -1.22 31.52
N GLN A 182 -3.45 -1.82 32.25
CA GLN A 182 -3.76 -2.77 33.31
C GLN A 182 -2.88 -2.37 34.51
N TYR A 183 -3.43 -1.46 35.32
CA TYR A 183 -3.12 -1.40 36.75
C TYR A 183 -4.09 -2.35 37.46
#